data_AF-A0A927T1S9-F1
#
_entry.id   AF-A0A927T1S9-F1
#
_cell.length_a   1.000
_cell.length_b   1.000
_cell.length_c   1.000
_cell.angle_alpha   90.00
_cell.angle_beta   90.00
_cell.angle_gamma   90.00
#
_symmetry.space_group_name_H-M   'P 1'
#
loop_
_entity.id
_entity.type
_entity.pdbx_description
1 polymer ?
#
loop_
_entity_poly.entity_id
_entity_poly.type
_entity_poly.pdbx_seq_one_letter_code
_entity_poly.pdbx_strand_id
1 'polypeptide(L)'
;MGVLMIIYVLVFIVFALIAFAVLQIKMAGMKVKDFWSFIEANQVLDKLYRFAKKYEKLSSQEQLIFLMEAEKVFSAFDKVPSMLWEEEYQKYMEVLDKYKDIKMIRWTEN
;
A
#
# COMPACT_ATOMS: atom_id res chain seq x y z
N MET A 1 -29.66 25.35 -22.81
CA MET A 1 -28.32 25.48 -23.44
C MET A 1 -27.22 25.78 -22.42
N GLY A 2 -27.29 26.86 -21.64
CA GLY A 2 -26.21 27.26 -20.71
C GLY A 2 -25.84 26.25 -19.62
N VAL A 3 -26.81 25.66 -18.92
CA VAL A 3 -26.54 24.69 -17.82
C VAL A 3 -25.89 23.40 -18.34
N LEU A 4 -26.33 22.88 -19.50
CA LEU A 4 -25.73 21.71 -20.13
C LEU A 4 -24.27 21.96 -20.56
N MET A 5 -23.96 23.17 -21.03
CA MET A 5 -22.60 23.56 -21.39
C MET A 5 -21.70 23.64 -20.15
N ILE A 6 -22.21 24.17 -19.03
CA ILE A 6 -21.47 24.20 -17.75
C ILE A 6 -21.19 22.78 -17.25
N ILE A 7 -22.18 21.87 -17.28
CA ILE A 7 -21.99 20.47 -16.91
C ILE A 7 -20.92 19.81 -17.79
N TYR A 8 -20.95 20.04 -19.10
CA TYR A 8 -19.97 19.50 -20.02
C TYR A 8 -18.55 19.99 -19.73
N VAL A 9 -18.38 21.28 -19.44
CA VAL A 9 -17.09 21.87 -19.05
C VAL A 9 -16.61 21.29 -17.72
N LEU A 10 -17.48 21.12 -16.74
CA LEU A 10 -17.12 20.50 -15.46
C LEU A 10 -16.65 19.06 -15.64
N VAL A 11 -17.37 18.26 -16.44
CA VAL A 11 -16.97 16.88 -16.77
C VAL A 11 -15.61 16.88 -17.48
N PHE A 12 -15.40 17.77 -18.44
CA PHE A 12 -14.12 17.91 -19.13
C PHE A 12 -12.96 18.25 -18.18
N ILE A 13 -13.19 19.16 -17.23
CA ILE A 13 -12.19 19.52 -16.20
C ILE A 13 -11.85 18.30 -15.35
N VAL A 14 -12.84 17.51 -14.92
CA VAL A 14 -12.59 16.27 -14.15
C VAL A 14 -11.72 15.30 -14.95
N PHE A 15 -12.01 15.09 -16.23
CA PHE A 15 -11.19 14.24 -17.09
C PHE A 15 -9.76 14.78 -17.28
N ALA A 16 -9.61 16.09 -17.47
CA ALA A 16 -8.30 16.73 -17.61
C ALA A 16 -7.46 16.59 -16.34
N LEU A 17 -8.07 16.72 -15.15
CA LEU A 17 -7.40 16.52 -13.87
C LEU A 17 -6.93 15.06 -13.69
N ILE A 18 -7.75 14.08 -14.07
CA ILE A 18 -7.37 12.66 -14.03
C ILE A 18 -6.19 12.38 -14.97
N ALA A 19 -6.23 12.91 -16.19
CA ALA A 19 -5.13 12.76 -17.14
C ALA A 19 -3.84 13.41 -16.64
N PHE A 20 -3.95 14.59 -16.00
CA PHE A 20 -2.82 15.28 -15.39
C PHE A 20 -2.19 14.47 -14.25
N ALA A 21 -3.00 13.87 -13.37
CA ALA A 21 -2.51 12.97 -12.32
C ALA A 21 -1.77 11.75 -12.88
N VAL A 22 -2.30 11.13 -13.94
CA VAL A 22 -1.64 10.01 -14.64
C VAL A 22 -0.29 10.42 -15.22
N LEU A 23 -0.18 11.63 -15.79
CA LEU A 23 1.09 12.16 -16.29
C LEU A 23 2.08 12.44 -15.15
N GLN A 24 1.64 12.98 -14.02
CA GLN A 24 2.49 13.19 -12.85
C GLN A 24 3.09 11.88 -12.33
N ILE A 25 2.29 10.82 -12.21
CA ILE A 25 2.77 9.49 -11.78
C ILE A 25 3.85 8.97 -12.74
N LYS A 26 3.64 9.13 -14.06
CA LYS A 26 4.63 8.75 -15.07
C LYS A 26 5.91 9.61 -15.02
N MET A 27 5.78 10.92 -14.77
CA MET A 27 6.93 11.83 -14.63
C MET A 27 7.77 11.52 -13.39
N ALA A 28 7.14 11.03 -12.33
CA ALA A 28 7.82 10.52 -11.14
C ALA A 28 8.53 9.16 -11.36
N GLY A 29 8.57 8.64 -12.60
CA GLY A 29 9.23 7.39 -12.94
C GLY A 29 8.45 6.13 -12.53
N MET A 30 7.22 6.28 -12.04
CA MET A 30 6.37 5.17 -11.62
C MET A 30 5.38 4.78 -12.71
N LYS A 31 5.00 3.51 -12.76
CA LYS A 31 3.83 3.09 -13.56
C LYS A 31 2.57 3.34 -12.75
N VAL A 32 1.52 3.83 -13.41
CA VAL A 32 0.18 3.98 -12.79
C VAL A 32 -0.33 2.68 -12.17
N LYS A 33 0.03 1.53 -12.77
CA LYS A 33 -0.29 0.20 -12.21
C LYS A 33 0.41 -0.07 -10.88
N ASP A 34 1.66 0.37 -10.73
CA ASP A 34 2.43 0.19 -9.50
C ASP A 34 1.86 1.10 -8.39
N PHE A 35 1.44 2.32 -8.74
CA PHE A 35 0.74 3.22 -7.82
C PHE A 35 -0.62 2.65 -7.37
N TRP A 36 -1.39 2.04 -8.28
CA TRP A 36 -2.64 1.37 -7.92
C TRP A 36 -2.40 0.17 -6.99
N SER A 37 -1.39 -0.64 -7.29
CA SER A 37 -0.95 -1.75 -6.43
C SER A 37 -0.49 -1.26 -5.05
N PHE A 38 0.11 -0.08 -4.97
CA PHE A 38 0.50 0.55 -3.71
C PHE A 38 -0.71 0.98 -2.87
N ILE A 39 -1.72 1.63 -3.49
CA ILE A 39 -2.96 2.00 -2.77
C ILE A 39 -3.64 0.75 -2.18
N GLU A 40 -3.69 -0.34 -2.93
CA GLU A 40 -4.25 -1.61 -2.46
C GLU A 40 -3.40 -2.21 -1.32
N ALA A 41 -2.08 -2.24 -1.49
CA ALA A 41 -1.15 -2.72 -0.47
C ALA A 41 -1.25 -1.93 0.83
N ASN A 42 -1.52 -0.62 0.76
CA ASN A 42 -1.69 0.21 1.94
C ASN A 42 -2.95 -0.15 2.76
N GLN A 43 -4.07 -0.46 2.09
CA GLN A 43 -5.25 -0.99 2.78
C GLN A 43 -4.96 -2.34 3.47
N VAL A 44 -4.10 -3.16 2.87
CA VAL A 44 -3.65 -4.43 3.46
C VAL A 44 -2.69 -4.18 4.61
N LEU A 45 -1.78 -3.20 4.50
CA LEU A 45 -0.88 -2.77 5.58
C LEU A 45 -1.67 -2.37 6.83
N ASP A 46 -2.76 -1.62 6.66
CA ASP A 46 -3.65 -1.23 7.76
C ASP A 46 -4.32 -2.43 8.45
N LYS A 47 -4.67 -3.47 7.68
CA LYS A 47 -5.18 -4.72 8.24
C LYS A 47 -4.08 -5.46 8.98
N LEU A 48 -2.90 -5.63 8.37
CA LEU A 48 -1.74 -6.28 8.96
C LEU A 48 -1.30 -5.59 10.26
N TYR A 49 -1.36 -4.25 10.30
CA TYR A 49 -1.09 -3.45 11.49
C TYR A 49 -2.06 -3.78 12.64
N ARG A 50 -3.37 -3.83 12.35
CA ARG A 50 -4.38 -4.23 13.34
C ARG A 50 -4.23 -5.67 13.80
N PHE A 51 -3.82 -6.57 12.91
CA PHE A 51 -3.49 -7.94 13.25
C PHE A 51 -2.27 -7.98 14.18
N ALA A 52 -1.15 -7.39 13.77
CA ALA A 52 0.10 -7.30 14.55
C ALA A 52 -0.12 -6.76 15.97
N LYS A 53 -1.00 -5.77 16.15
CA LYS A 53 -1.33 -5.19 17.45
C LYS A 53 -2.24 -6.04 18.33
N LYS A 54 -3.00 -6.98 17.75
CA LYS A 54 -3.87 -7.95 18.46
C LYS A 54 -3.22 -9.33 18.63
N TYR A 55 -1.96 -9.45 18.23
CA TYR A 55 -1.28 -10.73 18.01
C TYR A 55 -0.67 -11.28 19.32
N GLU A 56 -1.50 -11.83 20.21
CA GLU A 56 -1.01 -12.57 21.40
C GLU A 56 -1.05 -14.10 21.24
N LYS A 57 -1.80 -14.65 20.27
CA LYS A 57 -1.95 -16.11 20.06
C LYS A 57 -2.30 -16.46 18.63
N LEU A 58 -1.35 -16.42 17.70
CA LEU A 58 -1.60 -16.98 16.37
C LEU A 58 -0.80 -18.23 16.10
N SER A 59 -1.49 -19.15 15.45
CA SER A 59 -1.01 -20.44 15.00
C SER A 59 0.13 -20.28 13.98
N SER A 60 1.02 -21.26 13.92
CA SER A 60 2.14 -21.29 12.96
C SER A 60 1.68 -21.11 11.49
N GLN A 61 0.44 -21.51 11.18
CA GLN A 61 -0.18 -21.29 9.86
C GLN A 61 -0.57 -19.82 9.62
N GLU A 62 -1.14 -19.15 10.61
CA GLU A 62 -1.53 -17.75 10.50
C GLU A 62 -0.30 -16.85 10.42
N GLN A 63 0.77 -17.21 11.14
CA GLN A 63 2.08 -16.59 10.97
C GLN A 63 2.63 -16.74 9.53
N LEU A 64 2.46 -17.91 8.89
CA LEU A 64 2.86 -18.11 7.49
C LEU A 64 2.10 -17.18 6.54
N ILE A 65 0.79 -17.07 6.73
CA ILE A 65 -0.07 -16.21 5.93
C ILE A 65 0.30 -14.74 6.13
N PHE A 66 0.56 -14.32 7.38
CA PHE A 66 1.03 -12.97 7.68
C PHE A 66 2.35 -12.64 6.98
N LEU A 67 3.34 -13.55 7.01
CA LEU A 67 4.62 -13.35 6.33
C LEU A 67 4.44 -13.18 4.81
N MET A 68 3.66 -14.05 4.17
CA MET A 68 3.40 -13.99 2.73
C MET A 68 2.68 -12.70 2.33
N GLU A 69 1.73 -12.24 3.15
CA GLU A 69 0.97 -11.03 2.85
C GLU A 69 1.79 -9.76 3.11
N ALA A 70 2.60 -9.75 4.18
CA ALA A 70 3.54 -8.66 4.46
C ALA A 70 4.57 -8.52 3.33
N GLU A 71 5.14 -9.61 2.82
CA GLU A 71 6.09 -9.57 1.69
C GLU A 71 5.49 -8.97 0.42
N LYS A 72 4.23 -9.30 0.09
CA LYS A 72 3.54 -8.67 -1.05
C LYS A 72 3.37 -7.18 -0.85
N VAL A 73 2.93 -6.77 0.34
CA VAL A 73 2.76 -5.36 0.71
C VAL A 73 4.09 -4.63 0.59
N PHE A 74 5.16 -5.13 1.21
CA PHE A 74 6.48 -4.52 1.13
C PHE A 74 6.99 -4.40 -0.31
N SER A 75 6.79 -5.43 -1.14
CA SER A 75 7.18 -5.38 -2.56
C SER A 75 6.43 -4.31 -3.38
N ALA A 76 5.23 -3.93 -2.96
CA ALA A 76 4.45 -2.87 -3.60
C ALA A 76 4.90 -1.48 -3.11
N PHE A 77 5.29 -1.37 -1.84
CA PHE A 77 5.85 -0.15 -1.24
C PHE A 77 7.26 0.16 -1.80
N ASP A 78 8.10 -0.85 -2.04
CA ASP A 78 9.44 -0.67 -2.62
C ASP A 78 9.41 -0.13 -4.07
N LYS A 79 8.28 -0.28 -4.78
CA LYS A 79 8.12 0.18 -6.16
C LYS A 79 7.72 1.65 -6.28
N VAL A 80 7.41 2.30 -5.16
CA VAL A 80 6.99 3.69 -5.11
C VAL A 80 7.97 4.52 -4.25
N PRO A 81 8.24 5.79 -4.60
CA PRO A 81 9.10 6.67 -3.79
C PRO A 81 8.63 6.76 -2.34
N SER A 82 9.59 6.71 -1.40
CA SER A 82 9.34 6.77 0.05
C SER A 82 8.49 7.96 0.48
N MET A 83 8.62 9.10 -0.21
CA MET A 83 7.83 10.31 0.00
C MET A 83 6.31 10.08 -0.04
N LEU A 84 5.83 9.06 -0.76
CA LEU A 84 4.39 8.75 -0.86
C LEU A 84 3.82 8.05 0.37
N TRP A 85 4.67 7.46 1.22
CA TRP A 85 4.25 6.65 2.36
C TRP A 85 5.00 7.01 3.65
N GLU A 86 5.67 8.16 3.70
CA GLU A 86 6.34 8.67 4.90
C GLU A 86 5.39 8.76 6.10
N GLU A 87 4.13 9.12 5.89
CA GLU A 87 3.10 9.17 6.95
C GLU A 87 2.75 7.77 7.51
N GLU A 88 2.87 6.74 6.68
CA GLU A 88 2.54 5.35 7.01
C GLU A 88 3.76 4.54 7.43
N TYR A 89 4.94 5.16 7.39
CA TYR A 89 6.22 4.57 7.72
C TYR A 89 6.24 3.89 9.09
N GLN A 90 5.58 4.47 10.09
CA GLN A 90 5.50 3.89 11.44
C GLN A 90 4.77 2.55 11.44
N LYS A 91 3.65 2.44 10.71
CA LYS A 91 2.90 1.19 10.57
C LYS A 91 3.70 0.16 9.78
N TYR A 92 4.36 0.60 8.72
CA TYR A 92 5.26 -0.23 7.92
C TYR A 92 6.36 -0.86 8.80
N MET A 93 7.01 -0.05 9.64
CA MET A 93 8.06 -0.53 10.53
C MET A 93 7.55 -1.50 11.58
N GLU A 94 6.37 -1.26 12.18
CA GLU A 94 5.79 -2.19 13.17
C GLU A 94 5.48 -3.56 12.54
N VAL A 95 4.93 -3.59 11.31
CA VAL A 95 4.67 -4.83 10.58
C VAL A 95 5.98 -5.53 10.18
N LEU A 96 7.00 -4.77 9.78
CA LEU A 96 8.32 -5.29 9.41
C LEU A 96 9.04 -5.91 10.61
N ASP A 97 8.97 -5.27 11.76
CA ASP A 97 9.57 -5.76 13.01
C ASP A 97 8.93 -7.09 13.41
N LYS A 98 7.60 -7.17 13.40
CA LYS A 98 6.87 -8.43 13.63
C LYS A 98 7.17 -9.52 12.60
N TYR A 99 7.34 -9.16 11.33
CA TYR A 99 7.79 -10.10 10.31
C TYR A 99 9.17 -10.69 10.66
N LYS A 100 10.13 -9.85 11.07
CA LYS A 100 11.49 -10.27 11.44
C LYS A 100 11.48 -11.16 12.67
N ASP A 101 10.69 -10.81 13.69
CA ASP A 101 10.54 -11.61 14.91
C ASP A 101 10.06 -13.03 14.59
N ILE A 102 8.95 -13.16 13.83
CA ILE A 102 8.39 -14.46 13.45
C ILE A 102 9.41 -15.30 12.66
N LYS A 103 10.14 -14.65 11.74
CA LYS A 103 11.15 -15.33 10.92
C LYS A 103 12.33 -15.82 11.76
N MET A 104 12.78 -15.01 12.72
CA MET A 104 13.88 -15.37 13.64
C MET A 104 13.49 -16.55 14.55
N ILE A 105 12.28 -16.55 15.11
CA ILE A 105 11.76 -17.66 15.94
C ILE A 105 11.82 -18.98 15.15
N ARG A 106 11.33 -18.98 13.91
CA ARG A 106 11.37 -20.17 13.04
C ARG A 106 12.77 -20.65 12.69
N TRP A 107 13.72 -19.73 12.56
CA TRP A 107 15.11 -20.08 12.30
C TRP A 107 15.81 -20.66 13.52
N THR A 108 15.35 -20.33 14.73
CA THR A 108 15.91 -20.83 16.00
C THR A 108 15.26 -22.16 16.41
N GLU A 109 14.03 -22.43 15.96
CA GLU A 109 13.29 -23.68 16.18
C GLU A 109 13.68 -24.82 15.21
N ASN A 110 14.43 -24.54 14.14
CA ASN A 110 14.99 -25.51 13.18
C ASN A 110 16.46 -25.85 13.52
#